data_AF-A0A2E4K289-F1
#
_entry.id   AF-A0A2E4K289-F1
#
_cell.length_a   1.000
_cell.length_b   1.000
_cell.length_c   1.000
_cell.angle_alpha   90.00
_cell.angle_beta   90.00
_cell.angle_gamma   90.00
#
_symmetry.space_group_name_H-M   'P 1'
#
loop_
_entity.id
_entity.type
_entity.pdbx_description
1 polymer ?
#
loop_
_entity_poly.entity_id
_entity_poly.type
_entity_poly.pdbx_seq_one_letter_code
_entity_poly.pdbx_strand_id
1 'polypeptide(L)'
;MTDRQITQGSSWPESLALSLTESKPPDIFSVQSNSEHGIPEFCYSVLGEPLGLGQMSGGDTLRLIRHWPHKLYLITDGTPLPEIESRHAGLITDISDGYCKLCLAGERSLAFLDQYCLLGLKQKIILTTRTAKTMLGHYPVIIWWDDEAELSLLIERSLSQSFRDYLSVLAQRSCIE
;
A
#
# COMPACT_ATOMS: atom_id res chain seq x y z
N MET A 1 19.55 12.41 -14.58
CA MET A 1 19.44 12.13 -13.13
C MET A 1 19.32 10.63 -13.01
N THR A 2 20.33 10.00 -12.43
CA THR A 2 20.55 8.56 -12.44
C THR A 2 19.72 7.92 -11.32
N ASP A 3 18.83 7.00 -11.67
CA ASP A 3 18.15 6.15 -10.71
C ASP A 3 19.18 5.39 -9.89
N ARG A 4 19.21 5.65 -8.58
CA ARG A 4 19.97 4.84 -7.64
C ARG A 4 19.20 3.55 -7.40
N GLN A 5 19.55 2.50 -8.13
CA GLN A 5 19.29 1.14 -7.67
C GLN A 5 20.05 0.94 -6.34
N ILE A 6 19.33 1.03 -5.23
CA ILE A 6 19.86 0.60 -3.93
C ILE A 6 19.70 -0.91 -3.87
N THR A 7 20.65 -1.63 -4.47
CA THR A 7 20.87 -3.05 -4.19
C THR A 7 21.73 -3.16 -2.94
N GLN A 8 21.12 -3.10 -1.76
CA GLN A 8 21.76 -3.58 -0.54
C GLN A 8 20.84 -4.54 0.21
N GLY A 9 21.30 -5.80 0.28
CA GLY A 9 20.90 -6.75 1.31
C GLY A 9 19.67 -7.61 1.01
N SER A 10 19.70 -8.38 -0.08
CA SER A 10 19.06 -9.71 -0.27
C SER A 10 19.05 -10.02 -1.76
N SER A 11 19.83 -11.01 -2.22
CA SER A 11 19.74 -11.45 -3.62
C SER A 11 18.40 -12.17 -3.81
N TRP A 12 17.43 -11.48 -4.40
CA TRP A 12 16.17 -12.09 -4.83
C TRP A 12 16.48 -13.12 -5.93
N PRO A 13 15.88 -14.31 -5.87
CA PRO A 13 16.16 -15.35 -6.83
C PRO A 13 15.58 -15.02 -8.21
N GLU A 14 16.43 -15.07 -9.25
CA GLU A 14 16.06 -14.76 -10.64
C GLU A 14 14.98 -15.71 -11.19
N SER A 15 14.87 -16.92 -10.66
CA SER A 15 13.95 -17.96 -11.15
C SER A 15 12.47 -17.65 -10.95
N LEU A 16 12.12 -16.69 -10.08
CA LEU A 16 10.73 -16.25 -9.90
C LEU A 16 10.36 -15.02 -10.75
N ALA A 17 11.33 -14.39 -11.40
CA ALA A 17 11.15 -13.09 -12.07
C ALA A 17 10.46 -12.04 -11.18
N LEU A 18 10.72 -12.10 -9.86
CA LEU A 18 10.23 -11.14 -8.88
C LEU A 18 11.34 -10.16 -8.49
N SER A 19 10.96 -8.91 -8.29
CA SER A 19 11.83 -7.87 -7.75
C SER A 19 11.13 -7.13 -6.62
N LEU A 20 11.89 -6.83 -5.57
CA LEU A 20 11.43 -5.98 -4.47
C LEU A 20 12.27 -4.72 -4.46
N THR A 21 11.62 -3.57 -4.65
CA THR A 21 12.27 -2.26 -4.63
C THR A 21 11.66 -1.38 -3.56
N GLU A 22 12.46 -0.48 -3.01
CA GLU A 22 11.92 0.63 -2.23
C GLU A 22 11.47 1.72 -3.20
N SER A 23 10.21 2.11 -3.13
CA SER A 23 9.74 3.28 -3.87
C SER A 23 10.24 4.56 -3.18
N LYS A 24 10.20 5.70 -3.87
CA LYS A 24 10.38 6.98 -3.19
C LYS A 24 9.38 7.06 -2.02
N PRO A 25 9.77 7.62 -0.86
CA PRO A 25 8.86 7.79 0.26
C PRO A 25 7.60 8.52 -0.22
N PRO A 26 6.43 7.92 -0.14
CA PRO A 26 5.19 8.60 -0.50
C PRO A 26 4.82 9.58 0.61
N ASP A 27 4.09 10.63 0.25
CA ASP A 27 3.40 11.43 1.25
C ASP A 27 2.13 10.68 1.65
N ILE A 28 1.95 10.48 2.96
CA ILE A 28 0.84 9.70 3.51
C ILE A 28 0.16 10.55 4.57
N PHE A 29 -1.13 10.78 4.36
CA PHE A 29 -1.96 11.53 5.26
C PHE A 29 -3.05 10.64 5.85
N SER A 30 -3.15 10.63 7.17
CA SER A 30 -4.26 10.03 7.88
C SER A 30 -5.39 11.04 7.96
N VAL A 31 -6.53 10.74 7.34
CA VAL A 31 -7.74 11.55 7.43
C VAL A 31 -8.68 10.89 8.42
N GLN A 32 -9.00 11.56 9.53
CA GLN A 32 -9.85 11.04 10.59
C GLN A 32 -11.16 11.82 10.66
N SER A 33 -12.29 11.13 10.80
CA SER A 33 -13.58 11.80 11.05
C SER A 33 -13.57 12.48 12.42
N ASN A 34 -14.33 13.56 12.54
CA ASN A 34 -14.62 14.21 13.82
C ASN A 34 -16.15 14.26 14.07
N SER A 35 -16.60 15.04 15.05
CA SER A 35 -18.02 15.20 15.37
C SER A 35 -18.83 15.92 14.29
N GLU A 36 -18.18 16.67 13.41
CA GLU A 36 -18.81 17.54 12.42
C GLU A 36 -18.74 16.96 11.00
N HIS A 37 -17.66 16.24 10.70
CA HIS A 37 -17.31 15.77 9.36
C HIS A 37 -16.94 14.28 9.36
N GLY A 38 -17.63 13.53 8.50
CA GLY A 38 -17.42 12.11 8.31
C GLY A 38 -16.46 11.78 7.16
N ILE A 39 -15.92 10.56 7.16
CA ILE A 39 -15.10 10.06 6.04
C ILE A 39 -15.85 10.06 4.69
N PRO A 40 -17.14 9.67 4.60
CA PRO A 40 -17.85 9.71 3.32
C PRO A 40 -17.95 11.11 2.70
N GLU A 41 -18.13 12.14 3.53
CA GLU A 41 -18.18 13.55 3.09
C GLU A 41 -16.82 13.96 2.51
N PHE A 42 -15.73 13.65 3.21
CA PHE A 42 -14.38 13.91 2.72
C PHE A 42 -14.07 13.16 1.41
N CYS A 43 -14.49 11.90 1.29
CA CYS A 43 -14.32 11.16 0.04
C CYS A 43 -15.08 11.85 -1.10
N TYR A 44 -16.30 12.30 -0.85
CA TYR A 44 -17.11 12.99 -1.86
C TYR A 44 -16.46 14.31 -2.30
N SER A 45 -15.87 15.08 -1.37
CA SER A 45 -15.20 16.33 -1.74
C SER A 45 -13.95 16.11 -2.60
N VAL A 46 -13.23 14.99 -2.40
CA VAL A 46 -11.98 14.70 -3.12
C VAL A 46 -12.20 13.91 -4.42
N LEU A 47 -13.11 12.92 -4.41
CA LEU A 47 -13.33 11.97 -5.50
C LEU A 47 -14.63 12.22 -6.27
N GLY A 48 -15.57 12.99 -5.72
CA GLY A 48 -16.94 13.11 -6.24
C GLY A 48 -17.86 11.93 -5.88
N GLU A 49 -17.36 10.92 -5.17
CA GLU A 49 -18.12 9.74 -4.75
C GLU A 49 -17.67 9.22 -3.37
N PRO A 50 -18.53 8.51 -2.62
CA PRO A 50 -18.16 7.93 -1.34
C PRO A 50 -17.29 6.68 -1.53
N LEU A 51 -16.29 6.52 -0.66
CA LEU A 51 -15.47 5.30 -0.61
C LEU A 51 -15.94 4.37 0.52
N GLY A 52 -16.28 3.13 0.17
CA GLY A 52 -16.69 2.08 1.11
C GLY A 52 -15.54 1.53 1.96
N LEU A 53 -15.89 0.78 3.01
CA LEU A 53 -14.90 0.09 3.84
C LEU A 53 -14.25 -1.06 3.06
N GLY A 54 -12.92 -1.20 3.15
CA GLY A 54 -12.12 -2.17 2.41
C GLY A 54 -11.85 -1.79 0.96
N GLN A 55 -12.23 -0.59 0.54
CA GLN A 55 -12.06 -0.11 -0.83
C GLN A 55 -10.88 0.86 -0.95
N MET A 56 -10.37 0.97 -2.17
CA MET A 56 -9.53 2.08 -2.59
C MET A 56 -10.13 2.76 -3.82
N SER A 57 -9.76 4.01 -4.04
CA SER A 57 -10.07 4.76 -5.26
C SER A 57 -8.94 5.78 -5.52
N GLY A 58 -8.90 6.31 -6.74
CA GLY A 58 -7.82 7.15 -7.25
C GLY A 58 -6.89 6.39 -8.21
N GLY A 59 -5.78 7.04 -8.57
CA GLY A 59 -4.81 6.56 -9.56
C GLY A 59 -3.37 6.70 -9.07
N ASP A 60 -2.41 6.74 -9.99
CA ASP A 60 -0.98 6.70 -9.68
C ASP A 60 -0.49 7.91 -8.87
N THR A 61 -1.17 9.05 -8.99
CA THR A 61 -0.78 10.31 -8.32
C THR A 61 -1.42 10.47 -6.95
N LEU A 62 -2.64 9.99 -6.78
CA LEU A 62 -3.43 10.15 -5.58
C LEU A 62 -4.23 8.87 -5.33
N ARG A 63 -4.07 8.29 -4.15
CA ARG A 63 -4.80 7.11 -3.71
C ARG A 63 -5.50 7.38 -2.40
N LEU A 64 -6.78 7.05 -2.33
CA LEU A 64 -7.53 6.97 -1.08
C LEU A 64 -7.77 5.49 -0.76
N ILE A 65 -7.41 5.07 0.45
CA ILE A 65 -7.58 3.69 0.93
C ILE A 65 -8.33 3.72 2.27
N ARG A 66 -9.49 3.08 2.33
CA ARG A 66 -10.34 3.08 3.52
C ARG A 66 -10.44 1.68 4.13
N HIS A 67 -9.49 1.33 5.00
CA HIS A 67 -9.51 0.08 5.77
C HIS A 67 -10.08 0.22 7.19
N TRP A 68 -10.51 1.43 7.58
CA TRP A 68 -11.09 1.70 8.90
C TRP A 68 -12.40 2.46 8.77
N PRO A 69 -13.32 2.32 9.76
CA PRO A 69 -14.60 3.00 9.70
C PRO A 69 -14.46 4.53 9.86
N HIS A 70 -13.56 4.98 10.73
CA HIS A 70 -13.38 6.39 11.15
C HIS A 70 -12.13 7.06 10.58
N LYS A 71 -11.34 6.36 9.75
CA LYS A 71 -10.20 6.95 9.07
C LYS A 71 -9.99 6.37 7.68
N LEU A 72 -9.33 7.13 6.82
CA LEU A 72 -8.71 6.63 5.59
C LEU A 72 -7.28 7.13 5.48
N TYR A 73 -6.52 6.49 4.61
CA TYR A 73 -5.22 7.01 4.17
C TYR A 73 -5.38 7.65 2.81
N LEU A 74 -4.79 8.83 2.68
CA LEU A 74 -4.57 9.52 1.43
C LEU A 74 -3.07 9.44 1.14
N ILE A 75 -2.70 8.89 -0.02
CA ILE A 75 -1.32 8.60 -0.39
C ILE A 75 -1.01 9.29 -1.72
N THR A 76 0.11 10.01 -1.81
CA THR A 76 0.62 10.58 -3.07
C THR A 76 2.08 10.18 -3.31
N ASP A 77 2.43 9.92 -4.57
CA ASP A 77 3.80 9.57 -4.98
C ASP A 77 4.53 10.81 -5.54
N GLY A 78 4.73 11.81 -4.68
CA GLY A 78 5.48 13.03 -5.01
C GLY A 78 4.70 14.06 -5.84
N THR A 79 3.39 13.87 -6.01
CA THR A 79 2.50 14.92 -6.49
C THR A 79 1.93 15.71 -5.31
N PRO A 80 1.81 17.04 -5.44
CA PRO A 80 1.14 17.85 -4.44
C PRO A 80 -0.27 17.33 -4.17
N LEU A 81 -0.70 17.44 -2.92
CA LEU A 81 -2.09 17.20 -2.57
C LEU A 81 -3.01 18.04 -3.45
N PRO A 82 -4.16 17.49 -3.89
CA PRO A 82 -5.20 18.32 -4.48
C PRO A 82 -5.62 19.40 -3.49
N GLU A 83 -6.23 20.48 -3.98
CA GLU A 83 -6.79 21.50 -3.09
C GLU A 83 -7.88 20.88 -2.23
N ILE A 84 -7.59 20.71 -0.95
CA ILE A 84 -8.54 20.20 0.04
C ILE A 84 -9.28 21.40 0.62
N GLU A 85 -10.61 21.33 0.62
CA GLU A 85 -11.44 22.38 1.21
C GLU A 85 -11.04 22.64 2.66
N SER A 86 -10.93 23.91 3.03
CA SER A 86 -10.43 24.35 4.35
C SER A 86 -11.16 23.72 5.53
N ARG A 87 -12.46 23.42 5.37
CA ARG A 87 -13.28 22.73 6.38
C ARG A 87 -12.77 21.33 6.75
N HIS A 88 -12.03 20.68 5.86
CA HIS A 88 -11.48 19.35 6.09
C HIS A 88 -10.00 19.36 6.54
N ALA A 89 -9.33 20.52 6.55
CA ALA A 89 -7.90 20.61 6.89
C ALA A 89 -7.60 20.09 8.30
N GLY A 90 -8.51 20.32 9.27
CA GLY A 90 -8.36 19.83 10.65
C GLY A 90 -8.50 18.32 10.83
N LEU A 91 -8.89 17.58 9.78
CA LEU A 91 -9.04 16.11 9.82
C LEU A 91 -7.76 15.39 9.43
N ILE A 92 -6.77 16.11 8.91
CA ILE A 92 -5.64 15.56 8.17
C ILE A 92 -4.39 15.63 9.04
N THR A 93 -3.70 14.50 9.15
CA THR A 93 -2.41 14.40 9.83
C THR A 93 -1.41 13.76 8.89
N ASP A 94 -0.29 14.42 8.64
CA ASP A 94 0.84 13.85 7.94
C ASP A 94 1.46 12.73 8.80
N ILE A 95 1.55 11.53 8.23
CA ILE A 95 2.11 10.33 8.83
C ILE A 95 3.18 9.69 7.94
N SER A 96 3.69 10.41 6.94
CA SER A 96 4.64 9.93 5.93
C SER A 96 5.87 9.30 6.57
N ASP A 97 6.35 9.90 7.67
CA ASP A 97 7.52 9.43 8.38
C ASP A 97 7.33 8.13 9.16
N GLY A 98 6.09 7.70 9.37
CA GLY A 98 5.77 6.45 10.05
C GLY A 98 5.90 5.22 9.17
N TYR A 99 5.96 5.38 7.84
CA TYR A 99 5.82 4.27 6.91
C TYR A 99 6.93 4.22 5.84
N CYS A 100 7.02 3.06 5.20
CA CYS A 100 7.82 2.78 4.02
C CYS A 100 6.93 2.07 3.00
N LYS A 101 7.07 2.43 1.71
CA LYS A 101 6.40 1.78 0.59
C LYS A 101 7.41 0.94 -0.18
N LEU A 102 7.12 -0.34 -0.30
CA LEU A 102 7.85 -1.28 -1.15
C LEU A 102 7.02 -1.58 -2.39
N CYS A 103 7.69 -1.80 -3.51
CA CYS A 103 7.08 -2.30 -4.73
C CYS A 103 7.58 -3.72 -4.98
N LEU A 104 6.65 -4.68 -4.98
CA LEU A 104 6.88 -6.06 -5.39
C LEU A 104 6.39 -6.21 -6.83
N ALA A 105 7.32 -6.35 -7.77
CA ALA A 105 7.03 -6.42 -9.20
C ALA A 105 7.42 -7.78 -9.81
N GLY A 106 6.63 -8.25 -10.76
CA GLY A 106 6.79 -9.50 -11.51
C GLY A 106 5.45 -10.21 -11.76
N GLU A 107 5.34 -11.00 -12.82
CA GLU A 107 4.07 -11.62 -13.27
C GLU A 107 3.40 -12.50 -12.20
N ARG A 108 4.17 -12.98 -11.22
CA ARG A 108 3.69 -13.85 -10.13
C ARG A 108 3.54 -13.12 -8.80
N SER A 109 3.67 -11.79 -8.72
CA SER A 109 3.67 -11.04 -7.45
C SER A 109 2.44 -11.32 -6.59
N LEU A 110 1.24 -11.21 -7.16
CA LEU A 110 0.00 -11.50 -6.43
C LEU A 110 -0.08 -12.97 -6.01
N ALA A 111 0.26 -13.89 -6.91
CA ALA A 111 0.24 -15.32 -6.62
C ALA A 111 1.22 -15.71 -5.51
N PHE A 112 2.41 -15.10 -5.50
CA PHE A 112 3.43 -15.32 -4.49
C PHE A 112 2.95 -14.86 -3.11
N LEU A 113 2.41 -13.64 -2.98
CA LEU A 113 1.91 -13.16 -1.69
C LEU A 113 0.67 -13.92 -1.21
N ASP A 114 -0.21 -14.33 -2.13
CA ASP A 114 -1.43 -15.09 -1.81
C ASP A 114 -1.12 -16.41 -1.10
N GLN A 115 -0.01 -17.09 -1.44
CA GLN A 115 0.43 -18.32 -0.77
C GLN A 115 0.70 -18.15 0.72
N TYR A 116 1.09 -16.94 1.14
CA TYR A 116 1.49 -16.65 2.51
C TYR A 116 0.50 -15.72 3.24
N CYS A 117 -0.54 -15.26 2.54
CA CYS A 117 -1.55 -14.36 3.07
C CYS A 117 -2.81 -15.14 3.47
N LEU A 118 -3.05 -15.28 4.78
CA LEU A 118 -4.25 -15.98 5.29
C LEU A 118 -5.56 -15.36 4.81
N LEU A 119 -5.56 -14.06 4.50
CA LEU A 119 -6.73 -13.39 3.94
C LEU A 119 -7.10 -13.90 2.55
N GLY A 120 -6.16 -14.47 1.78
CA GLY A 120 -6.37 -14.84 0.38
C GLY A 120 -6.58 -13.61 -0.51
N LEU A 121 -5.51 -13.12 -1.13
CA LEU A 121 -5.55 -11.97 -2.04
C LEU A 121 -6.29 -12.27 -3.34
N LYS A 122 -6.37 -13.54 -3.75
CA LYS A 122 -7.12 -13.99 -4.93
C LYS A 122 -8.62 -14.17 -4.70
N GLN A 123 -9.12 -13.88 -3.50
CA GLN A 123 -10.56 -13.88 -3.26
C GLN A 123 -11.24 -12.82 -4.13
N LYS A 124 -12.39 -13.18 -4.72
CA LYS A 124 -13.13 -12.30 -5.64
C LYS A 124 -13.35 -10.88 -5.09
N ILE A 125 -13.69 -10.77 -3.80
CA ILE A 125 -13.93 -9.47 -3.17
C ILE A 125 -12.66 -8.61 -3.14
N ILE A 126 -11.50 -9.22 -2.82
CA ILE A 126 -10.20 -8.54 -2.73
C ILE A 126 -9.68 -8.19 -4.13
N LEU A 127 -9.86 -9.05 -5.13
CA LEU A 127 -9.56 -8.73 -6.52
C LEU A 127 -10.40 -7.56 -7.06
N THR A 128 -11.63 -7.41 -6.56
CA THR A 128 -12.53 -6.31 -6.94
C THR A 128 -12.09 -4.99 -6.30
N THR A 129 -11.76 -5.00 -5.01
CA THR A 129 -11.32 -3.79 -4.30
C THR A 129 -9.85 -3.45 -4.55
N ARG A 130 -9.06 -4.42 -5.01
CA ARG A 130 -7.62 -4.33 -5.31
C ARG A 130 -6.78 -3.78 -4.17
N THR A 131 -7.25 -3.97 -2.94
CA THR A 131 -6.52 -3.58 -1.74
C THR A 131 -6.86 -4.49 -0.57
N ALA A 132 -5.90 -4.67 0.31
CA ALA A 132 -6.05 -5.44 1.54
C ALA A 132 -5.24 -4.82 2.67
N LYS A 133 -5.83 -4.73 3.86
CA LYS A 133 -5.07 -4.58 5.10
C LYS A 133 -5.03 -5.94 5.79
N THR A 134 -3.83 -6.51 5.90
CA THR A 134 -3.64 -7.90 6.32
C THR A 134 -2.36 -8.07 7.14
N MET A 135 -2.10 -9.32 7.55
CA MET A 135 -0.84 -9.75 8.13
C MET A 135 -0.13 -10.66 7.12
N LEU A 136 1.14 -10.36 6.82
CA LEU A 136 2.05 -11.30 6.15
C LEU A 136 3.05 -11.80 7.20
N GLY A 137 2.91 -13.06 7.60
CA GLY A 137 3.60 -13.57 8.80
C GLY A 137 3.18 -12.77 10.04
N HIS A 138 4.13 -12.06 10.66
CA HIS A 138 3.90 -11.19 11.82
C HIS A 138 3.87 -9.70 11.49
N TYR A 139 3.88 -9.34 10.20
CA TYR A 139 3.97 -7.97 9.74
C TYR A 139 2.61 -7.42 9.31
N PRO A 140 2.07 -6.39 9.98
CA PRO A 140 0.93 -5.64 9.48
C PRO A 140 1.32 -4.93 8.19
N VAL A 141 0.52 -5.13 7.14
CA VAL A 141 0.78 -4.55 5.82
C VAL A 141 -0.52 -4.11 5.17
N ILE A 142 -0.45 -2.98 4.47
CA ILE A 142 -1.49 -2.56 3.53
C ILE A 142 -0.95 -2.80 2.13
N ILE A 143 -1.69 -3.59 1.35
CA ILE A 143 -1.36 -4.00 0.00
C ILE A 143 -2.37 -3.33 -0.94
N TRP A 144 -1.92 -2.81 -2.07
CA TRP A 144 -2.80 -2.40 -3.16
C TRP A 144 -2.10 -2.53 -4.51
N TRP A 145 -2.90 -2.56 -5.58
CA TRP A 145 -2.39 -2.70 -6.94
C TRP A 145 -3.37 -2.19 -7.99
N ASP A 146 -2.83 -1.70 -9.10
CA ASP A 146 -3.60 -1.47 -10.32
C ASP A 146 -3.39 -2.59 -11.34
N ASP A 147 -2.20 -3.19 -11.30
CA ASP A 147 -1.77 -4.38 -12.05
C ASP A 147 -1.35 -5.48 -11.05
N GLU A 148 -1.84 -6.71 -11.23
CA GLU A 148 -1.49 -7.84 -10.35
C GLU A 148 0.01 -8.21 -10.40
N ALA A 149 0.72 -7.75 -11.44
CA ALA A 149 2.16 -7.88 -11.54
C ALA A 149 2.93 -6.89 -10.67
N GLU A 150 2.33 -5.77 -10.25
CA GLU A 150 2.99 -4.70 -9.50
C GLU A 150 2.20 -4.34 -8.23
N LEU A 151 2.65 -4.86 -7.08
CA LEU A 151 2.00 -4.65 -5.80
C LEU A 151 2.74 -3.61 -4.98
N SER A 152 1.98 -2.62 -4.49
CA SER A 152 2.47 -1.69 -3.47
C SER A 152 2.23 -2.27 -2.07
N LEU A 153 3.28 -2.27 -1.25
CA LEU A 153 3.27 -2.77 0.13
C LEU A 153 3.64 -1.64 1.08
N LEU A 154 2.68 -1.18 1.89
CA LEU A 154 2.89 -0.17 2.91
C LEU A 154 2.99 -0.80 4.29
N ILE A 155 4.11 -0.51 4.96
CA ILE A 155 4.48 -1.06 6.25
C ILE A 155 5.06 0.02 7.16
N GLU A 156 5.04 -0.21 8.47
CA GLU A 156 5.71 0.69 9.40
C GLU A 156 7.21 0.74 9.12
N ARG A 157 7.76 1.96 9.09
CA ARG A 157 9.18 2.19 8.76
C ARG A 157 10.12 1.43 9.69
N SER A 158 9.76 1.31 10.96
CA SER A 158 10.48 0.56 11.99
C SER A 158 10.61 -0.94 11.69
N LEU A 159 9.68 -1.51 10.91
CA LEU A 159 9.66 -2.94 10.57
C LEU A 159 10.28 -3.24 9.20
N SER A 160 10.63 -2.20 8.44
CA SER A 160 10.93 -2.30 7.01
C SER A 160 12.07 -3.22 6.64
N GLN A 161 13.20 -3.14 7.34
CA GLN A 161 14.32 -4.05 7.08
C GLN A 161 13.91 -5.50 7.33
N SER A 162 13.34 -5.78 8.51
CA SER A 162 12.95 -7.15 8.87
C SER A 162 11.87 -7.73 7.94
N PHE A 163 10.97 -6.91 7.43
CA PHE A 163 9.96 -7.33 6.46
C PHE A 163 10.58 -7.68 5.10
N ARG A 164 11.59 -6.93 4.64
CA ARG A 164 12.33 -7.26 3.41
C ARG A 164 13.08 -8.57 3.54
N ASP A 165 13.74 -8.78 4.67
CA ASP A 165 14.45 -10.02 4.95
C ASP A 165 13.47 -11.21 4.94
N TYR A 166 12.30 -11.03 5.56
CA TYR A 166 11.22 -12.02 5.55
C TYR A 166 10.75 -12.35 4.13
N LEU A 167 10.42 -11.34 3.30
CA LEU A 167 9.99 -11.56 1.91
C LEU A 167 11.09 -12.25 1.09
N SER A 168 12.35 -11.91 1.32
CA SER A 168 13.49 -12.52 0.63
C SER A 168 13.64 -14.00 0.99
N VAL A 169 13.45 -14.37 2.25
CA VAL A 169 13.42 -15.77 2.70
C VAL A 169 12.25 -16.54 2.05
N LEU A 170 11.07 -15.93 1.96
CA LEU A 170 9.93 -16.55 1.27
C LEU A 170 10.20 -16.78 -0.21
N ALA A 171 10.78 -15.79 -0.90
CA ALA A 171 11.13 -15.89 -2.30
C ALA A 171 12.12 -17.04 -2.55
N GLN A 172 13.15 -17.20 -1.69
CA GLN A 172 14.10 -18.30 -1.80
C GLN A 172 13.46 -19.68 -1.66
N ARG A 173 12.42 -19.82 -0.83
CA ARG A 173 11.68 -21.09 -0.67
C ARG A 173 10.83 -21.42 -1.90
N SER A 174 10.21 -20.40 -2.49
CA SER A 174 9.37 -20.55 -3.69
C SER A 174 10.15 -20.98 -4.94
N CYS A 175 11.49 -20.94 -4.92
CA CYS A 175 12.36 -21.41 -6.01
C CYS A 175 12.71 -22.88 -5.95
N ILE A 176 12.35 -23.57 -4.86
CA ILE A 176 12.73 -24.97 -4.60
C ILE A 176 11.62 -25.94 -5.08
N GLU A 177 10.47 -25.42 -5.53
CA GLU A 177 9.38 -26.17 -6.16
C GLU A 177 9.42 -26.08 -7.69
#